data_AF-A0A444G5R8-F1
#
_entry.id   AF-A0A444G5R8-F1
#
_cell.length_a   1.000
_cell.length_b   1.000
_cell.length_c   1.000
_cell.angle_alpha   90.00
_cell.angle_beta   90.00
_cell.angle_gamma   90.00
#
_symmetry.space_group_name_H-M   'P 1'
#
loop_
_entity.id
_entity.type
_entity.pdbx_description
1 polymer ?
#
loop_
_entity_poly.entity_id
_entity_poly.type
_entity_poly.pdbx_seq_one_letter_code
_entity_poly.pdbx_strand_id
1 'polypeptide(L)'
;MVYGITLFILIYFNQDKVALLKFTGYKLLNNISDTGKAFLIILITDIFLGYHSESGWQALIEIILEHYGLEVDKAAITIFVCSVPVVIDACVKLWVGPISSF
;
A
#
# COMPACT_ATOMS: atom_id res chain seq x y z
N MET A 1 -15.91 -8.16 9.17
CA MET A 1 -15.14 -9.40 9.42
C MET A 1 -15.30 -10.45 8.31
N VAL A 2 -16.53 -10.76 7.86
CA VAL A 2 -16.77 -11.80 6.82
C VAL A 2 -16.01 -11.56 5.52
N TYR A 3 -16.02 -10.34 4.99
CA TYR A 3 -15.29 -10.00 3.74
C TYR A 3 -13.78 -10.20 3.83
N GLY A 4 -13.17 -9.94 5.00
CA GLY A 4 -11.73 -10.16 5.21
C GLY A 4 -11.37 -11.64 5.20
N ILE A 5 -12.24 -12.49 5.77
CA ILE A 5 -12.06 -13.95 5.77
C ILE A 5 -12.21 -14.49 4.34
N THR A 6 -13.22 -14.03 3.60
CA THR A 6 -13.42 -14.41 2.19
C THR A 6 -12.22 -14.03 1.32
N LEU A 7 -11.68 -12.82 1.50
CA LEU A 7 -10.49 -12.36 0.79
C LEU A 7 -9.27 -13.25 1.10
N PHE A 8 -9.07 -13.58 2.39
CA PHE A 8 -7.96 -14.44 2.83
C PHE A 8 -8.03 -15.84 2.22
N ILE A 9 -9.24 -16.43 2.19
CA ILE A 9 -9.48 -17.73 1.56
C ILE A 9 -9.20 -17.65 0.05
N LEU A 10 -9.64 -16.59 -0.62
CA LEU A 10 -9.47 -16.42 -2.06
C LEU A 10 -7.99 -16.25 -2.46
N ILE A 11 -7.22 -15.52 -1.65
CA ILE A 11 -5.76 -15.40 -1.80
C ILE A 11 -5.08 -16.74 -1.51
N TYR A 12 -5.52 -17.46 -0.49
CA TYR A 12 -4.97 -18.76 -0.13
C TYR A 12 -5.17 -19.81 -1.24
N PHE A 13 -6.32 -19.83 -1.91
CA PHE A 13 -6.59 -20.76 -3.00
C PHE A 13 -5.90 -20.38 -4.33
N ASN A 14 -5.59 -19.10 -4.57
CA ASN A 14 -4.96 -18.63 -5.81
C ASN A 14 -3.44 -18.44 -5.69
N GLN A 15 -2.73 -19.41 -5.08
CA GLN A 15 -1.27 -19.32 -4.85
C GLN A 15 -0.47 -19.03 -6.14
N ASP A 16 -0.86 -19.62 -7.27
CA ASP A 16 -0.14 -19.42 -8.54
C ASP A 16 -0.21 -17.98 -9.04
N LYS A 17 -1.39 -17.34 -8.93
CA LYS A 17 -1.57 -15.93 -9.30
C LYS A 17 -0.80 -15.02 -8.35
N VAL A 18 -0.79 -15.36 -7.06
CA VAL A 18 -0.02 -14.63 -6.05
C VAL A 18 1.49 -14.78 -6.31
N ALA A 19 1.96 -15.96 -6.72
CA ALA A 19 3.34 -16.21 -7.09
C ALA A 19 3.74 -15.40 -8.34
N LEU A 20 2.88 -15.34 -9.35
CA LEU A 20 3.10 -14.50 -10.54
C LEU A 20 3.17 -13.01 -10.17
N LEU A 21 2.29 -12.55 -9.29
CA LEU A 21 2.29 -11.17 -8.79
C LEU A 21 3.59 -10.85 -8.04
N LYS A 22 4.00 -11.74 -7.13
CA LYS A 22 5.26 -11.64 -6.39
C LYS A 22 6.46 -11.60 -7.33
N PHE A 23 6.51 -12.50 -8.30
CA PHE A 23 7.58 -12.54 -9.31
C PHE A 23 7.62 -11.27 -10.15
N THR A 24 6.45 -10.78 -10.57
CA THR A 24 6.32 -9.56 -11.38
C THR A 24 6.78 -8.33 -10.59
N GLY A 25 6.32 -8.18 -9.35
CA GLY A 25 6.75 -7.11 -8.45
C GLY A 25 8.25 -7.17 -8.17
N TYR A 26 8.79 -8.35 -7.90
CA TYR A 26 10.21 -8.55 -7.67
C TYR A 26 11.05 -8.19 -8.89
N LYS A 27 10.60 -8.59 -10.09
CA LYS A 27 11.27 -8.27 -11.36
C LYS A 27 11.21 -6.79 -11.69
N LEU A 28 10.10 -6.12 -11.41
CA LEU A 28 9.93 -4.67 -11.54
C LEU A 28 10.89 -3.93 -10.61
N LEU A 29 10.88 -4.25 -9.32
CA LEU A 29 11.72 -3.58 -8.31
C LEU A 29 13.22 -3.82 -8.55
N ASN A 30 13.61 -5.02 -8.98
CA ASN A 30 15.01 -5.33 -9.29
C ASN A 30 15.50 -4.77 -10.63
N ASN A 31 14.60 -4.43 -11.56
CA ASN A 31 15.00 -3.74 -12.80
C ASN A 31 15.25 -2.24 -12.59
N ILE A 32 14.80 -1.68 -11.46
CA ILE A 32 15.05 -0.28 -11.14
C ILE A 32 16.47 -0.16 -10.56
N SER A 33 17.19 0.90 -10.93
CA SER A 33 18.51 1.20 -10.36
C SER A 33 18.43 1.42 -8.84
N ASP A 34 19.53 1.24 -8.11
CA ASP A 34 19.55 1.48 -6.65
C ASP A 34 19.11 2.90 -6.29
N THR A 35 19.47 3.89 -7.11
CA THR A 35 18.99 5.28 -7.01
C THR A 35 17.50 5.40 -7.28
N GLY A 36 16.97 4.70 -8.29
CA GLY A 36 15.54 4.71 -8.60
C GLY A 36 14.70 4.06 -7.51
N LYS A 37 15.21 2.99 -6.88
CA LYS A 37 14.59 2.36 -5.71
C LYS A 37 14.52 3.33 -4.54
N ALA A 38 15.60 4.05 -4.25
CA ALA A 38 15.62 5.08 -3.20
C ALA A 38 14.65 6.24 -3.50
N PHE A 39 14.61 6.73 -4.74
CA PHE A 39 13.68 7.76 -5.18
C PHE A 39 12.21 7.30 -5.05
N LEU A 40 11.90 6.06 -5.43
CA LEU A 40 10.56 5.50 -5.34
C LEU A 40 10.12 5.35 -3.87
N ILE A 41 11.03 4.94 -2.99
CA ILE A 41 10.79 4.92 -1.53
C ILE A 41 10.47 6.33 -1.03
N ILE A 42 11.28 7.34 -1.36
CA ILE A 42 11.07 8.74 -0.97
C ILE A 42 9.75 9.28 -1.51
N LEU A 43 9.46 9.05 -2.80
CA LEU A 43 8.22 9.49 -3.45
C LEU A 43 6.99 8.85 -2.78
N ILE A 44 7.04 7.55 -2.49
CA ILE A 44 5.98 6.87 -1.76
C ILE A 44 5.88 7.44 -0.34
N THR A 45 7.00 7.63 0.37
CA THR A 45 6.90 8.19 1.72
C THR A 45 6.34 9.60 1.71
N ASP A 46 6.72 10.43 0.75
CA ASP A 46 6.26 11.83 0.63
C ASP A 46 4.79 11.92 0.22
N ILE A 47 4.31 11.05 -0.67
CA ILE A 47 2.88 10.94 -1.00
C ILE A 47 2.09 10.44 0.22
N PHE A 48 2.64 9.52 1.01
CA PHE A 48 1.90 8.95 2.13
C PHE A 48 1.94 9.81 3.40
N LEU A 49 3.04 10.55 3.62
CA LEU A 49 3.27 11.44 4.76
C LEU A 49 2.82 12.88 4.49
N GLY A 50 2.91 13.36 3.24
CA GLY A 50 2.58 14.72 2.84
C GLY A 50 1.09 15.01 2.80
N TYR A 51 0.23 13.97 2.74
CA TYR A 51 -1.22 14.13 2.78
C TYR A 51 -1.71 14.25 4.23
N HIS A 52 -1.51 15.42 4.83
CA HIS A 52 -2.04 15.80 6.14
C HIS A 52 -3.56 16.01 6.20
N SER A 53 -4.33 15.61 5.18
CA SER A 53 -5.79 15.66 5.23
C SER A 53 -6.41 14.29 4.93
N GLU A 54 -7.21 13.80 5.88
CA GLU A 54 -8.05 12.61 5.72
C GLU A 54 -8.91 12.67 4.44
N SER A 55 -9.27 13.89 4.02
CA SER A 55 -10.04 14.18 2.80
C SER A 55 -9.31 13.86 1.50
N GLY A 56 -7.99 14.05 1.42
CA GLY A 56 -7.24 13.76 0.19
C GLY A 56 -7.13 12.25 -0.07
N TRP A 57 -6.96 11.48 1.00
CA TRP A 57 -6.98 10.03 0.98
C TRP A 57 -8.35 9.45 0.64
N GLN A 58 -9.42 10.03 1.19
CA GLN A 58 -10.80 9.64 0.84
C GLN A 58 -11.07 9.87 -0.64
N ALA A 59 -10.75 11.05 -1.18
CA ALA A 59 -10.97 11.37 -2.59
C ALA A 59 -10.17 10.46 -3.55
N LEU A 60 -8.91 10.15 -3.21
CA LEU A 60 -8.08 9.25 -4.01
C LEU A 60 -8.67 7.83 -4.06
N ILE A 61 -9.11 7.31 -2.92
CA ILE A 61 -9.74 5.99 -2.84
C ILE A 61 -11.09 5.98 -3.56
N GLU A 62 -11.91 7.02 -3.40
CA GLU A 62 -13.18 7.15 -4.12
C GLU A 62 -12.98 7.15 -5.64
N ILE A 63 -12.00 7.91 -6.17
CA ILE A 63 -11.69 7.93 -7.60
C ILE A 63 -11.25 6.56 -8.11
N ILE A 64 -10.40 5.85 -7.37
CA ILE A 64 -9.95 4.50 -7.74
C ILE A 64 -11.14 3.54 -7.73
N LEU A 65 -11.95 3.57 -6.67
CA LEU A 65 -13.11 2.68 -6.53
C LEU A 65 -14.16 2.93 -7.61
N GLU A 66 -14.45 4.20 -7.94
CA GLU A 66 -15.33 4.56 -9.05
C GLU A 66 -14.77 4.08 -10.39
N HIS A 67 -13.46 4.21 -10.63
CA HIS A 67 -12.83 3.73 -11.85
C HIS A 67 -13.00 2.21 -12.04
N TYR A 68 -13.01 1.45 -10.94
CA TYR A 68 -13.24 0.00 -10.96
C TYR A 68 -14.71 -0.39 -10.75
N GLY A 69 -15.63 0.57 -10.58
CA GLY A 69 -17.05 0.32 -10.34
C GLY A 69 -17.37 -0.38 -9.01
N LEU A 70 -16.52 -0.23 -8.01
CA LEU A 70 -16.63 -0.91 -6.71
C LEU A 70 -17.32 0.01 -5.68
N GLU A 71 -18.53 -0.36 -5.26
CA GLU A 71 -19.20 0.30 -4.14
C GLU A 71 -18.66 -0.24 -2.80
N VAL A 72 -17.91 0.60 -2.09
CA VAL A 72 -17.32 0.26 -0.79
C VAL A 72 -17.89 1.17 0.29
N ASP A 73 -18.19 0.58 1.45
CA ASP A 73 -18.73 1.31 2.59
C ASP A 73 -17.76 2.41 3.07
N LYS A 74 -18.29 3.59 3.39
CA LYS A 74 -17.48 4.74 3.84
C LYS A 74 -16.67 4.42 5.09
N ALA A 75 -17.16 3.57 6.00
CA ALA A 75 -16.40 3.16 7.18
C ALA A 75 -15.17 2.32 6.81
N ALA A 76 -15.25 1.49 5.76
CA ALA A 76 -14.11 0.74 5.27
C ALA A 76 -13.05 1.66 4.64
N ILE A 77 -13.49 2.69 3.91
CA ILE A 77 -12.60 3.74 3.38
C ILE A 77 -11.93 4.47 4.55
N THR A 78 -12.69 4.93 5.56
CA THR A 78 -12.13 5.60 6.74
C THR A 78 -11.12 4.73 7.48
N ILE A 79 -11.41 3.45 7.72
CA ILE A 79 -10.48 2.54 8.40
C ILE A 79 -9.18 2.37 7.59
N PHE A 80 -9.28 2.26 6.26
CA PHE A 80 -8.11 2.16 5.38
C PHE A 80 -7.25 3.42 5.47
N VAL A 81 -7.87 4.60 5.30
CA VAL A 81 -7.20 5.90 5.36
C VAL A 81 -6.54 6.16 6.71
N CYS A 82 -7.14 5.71 7.82
CA CYS A 82 -6.55 5.90 9.15
C CYS A 82 -5.44 4.89 9.49
N SER A 83 -5.47 3.68 8.93
CA SER A 83 -4.54 2.60 9.34
C SER A 83 -3.32 2.46 8.42
N VAL A 84 -3.54 2.51 7.11
CA VAL A 84 -2.49 2.19 6.13
C VAL A 84 -1.36 3.23 6.11
N PRO A 85 -1.63 4.54 6.09
CA PRO A 85 -0.56 5.55 6.12
C PRO A 85 0.29 5.46 7.40
N VAL A 86 -0.35 5.23 8.55
CA VAL A 86 0.31 5.12 9.86
C VAL A 86 1.21 3.88 9.93
N VAL A 87 0.73 2.74 9.42
CA VAL A 87 1.53 1.51 9.39
C VAL A 87 2.71 1.64 8.44
N ILE A 88 2.52 2.28 7.27
CA ILE A 88 3.62 2.52 6.32
C ILE A 88 4.66 3.47 6.91
N ASP A 89 4.24 4.56 7.56
CA ASP A 89 5.13 5.47 8.29
C ASP A 89 5.97 4.73 9.35
N ALA A 90 5.31 3.89 10.16
CA ALA A 90 5.99 3.09 11.18
C ALA A 90 6.98 2.08 10.56
N CYS A 91 6.60 1.38 9.49
CA CYS A 91 7.47 0.44 8.79
C CYS A 91 8.70 1.13 8.20
N VAL A 92 8.54 2.31 7.59
CA VAL A 92 9.66 3.05 7.01
C VAL A 92 10.58 3.59 8.10
N LYS A 93 10.03 4.13 9.19
CA LYS A 93 10.82 4.53 10.37
C LYS A 93 11.59 3.36 10.97
N LEU A 94 10.98 2.18 11.05
CA LEU A 94 11.63 0.96 11.54
C LEU A 94 12.69 0.43 10.58
N TRP A 95 12.55 0.66 9.27
CA TRP A 95 13.56 0.25 8.28
C TRP A 95 14.76 1.19 8.25
N VAL A 96 14.51 2.51 8.30
CA VAL A 96 15.56 3.55 8.20
C VAL A 96 16.23 3.82 9.55
N GLY A 97 15.49 3.73 10.66
CA GLY A 97 16.01 3.96 12.02
C GLY A 97 17.28 3.18 12.36
N PRO A 98 17.35 1.85 12.10
CA PRO A 98 18.56 1.06 12.33
C PRO A 98 19.77 1.48 11.49
N ILE A 99 19.54 2.11 10.32
CA ILE A 99 20.60 2.57 9.40
C ILE A 99 21.20 3.91 9.89
N SER A 100 20.44 4.70 10.66
CA SER A 100 20.87 6.00 11.20
C SER A 100 21.59 5.93 12.56
N SER A 101 21.65 4.76 13.17
CA SER A 101 22.26 4.52 14.50
C SER A 101 23.67 3.91 14.43
N PHE A 102 24.29 3.90 13.24
CA PHE A 102 25.70 3.52 13.00
C PHE A 102 26.49 4.71 12.47
#